data_AF-A0A7C1XWR8-F1
#
_entry.id   AF-A0A7C1XWR8-F1
#
_cell.length_a   1.000
_cell.length_b   1.000
_cell.length_c   1.000
_cell.angle_alpha   90.00
_cell.angle_beta   90.00
_cell.angle_gamma   90.00
#
_symmetry.space_group_name_H-M   'P 1'
#
loop_
_entity.id
_entity.type
_entity.pdbx_description
1 polymer ?
#
loop_
_entity_poly.entity_id
_entity_poly.type
_entity_poly.pdbx_seq_one_letter_code
_entity_poly.pdbx_strand_id
1 'polypeptide(L)'
;MPSLFSMFHRQPVPPPHEDITRQPAATDPLLAPLSLVANSAPSPGQILSNMLDILHHYLPSSGPSVPTPSLSTVSVRQRPVGIGNWRGTERRGSLAEISLKGGRLDIVVRFQLWADTVSSADNIVSILHNDLLTNSGQLRVDGFLRLELTATSPAEFIGGSINAWRKITDYKILYEYHYHDLDGAESIIARIPIHRDPEQRDSLERETTLVTDKLIRWDDLQAPSLDISATVKNKIHIDGLASLAHHPSSWPGNSVTVARLQRNISTPPTTYSTLAEFHAAVTREVNPDLHAQIIFPSLADFLLTFDSAGDAFGLGDWDENGTLDTYQPGTLKFDPPLILDGSNDLLRVSYPDMAFDSKAVVYLRASVH
;
A
#
# COMPACT_ATOMS: atom_id res chain seq x y z
N MET A 1 -64.21 58.50 42.53
CA MET A 1 -62.80 58.76 42.89
C MET A 1 -61.89 58.05 41.89
N PRO A 2 -60.71 58.62 41.56
CA PRO A 2 -60.09 58.51 40.24
C PRO A 2 -59.01 57.42 40.08
N SER A 3 -58.63 57.24 38.81
CA SER A 3 -57.57 56.43 38.16
C SER A 3 -56.17 56.48 38.81
N LEU A 4 -55.37 55.41 38.65
CA LEU A 4 -53.91 55.48 38.37
C LEU A 4 -53.27 54.13 37.95
N PHE A 5 -52.78 54.10 36.70
CA PHE A 5 -51.49 53.59 36.17
C PHE A 5 -50.81 52.29 36.67
N SER A 6 -50.62 51.39 35.69
CA SER A 6 -49.38 50.72 35.23
C SER A 6 -48.09 50.78 36.09
N MET A 7 -47.49 49.62 36.36
CA MET A 7 -46.02 49.45 36.42
C MET A 7 -45.61 47.98 36.20
N PHE A 8 -45.09 47.68 35.01
CA PHE A 8 -44.30 46.49 34.71
C PHE A 8 -42.95 46.58 35.45
N HIS A 9 -42.64 45.58 36.29
CA HIS A 9 -41.28 45.41 36.80
C HIS A 9 -40.42 44.68 35.76
N ARG A 10 -39.40 45.38 35.26
CA ARG A 10 -38.29 44.81 34.49
C ARG A 10 -37.40 44.00 35.43
N GLN A 11 -37.14 42.73 35.08
CA GLN A 11 -36.05 41.97 35.67
C GLN A 11 -34.69 42.53 35.23
N PRO A 12 -33.65 42.48 36.08
CA PRO A 12 -32.31 42.91 35.72
C PRO A 12 -31.65 41.95 34.72
N VAL A 13 -31.00 42.53 33.72
CA VAL A 13 -30.16 41.87 32.72
C VAL A 13 -28.85 41.42 33.39
N PRO A 14 -28.42 40.16 33.26
CA PRO A 14 -27.12 39.71 33.75
C PRO A 14 -25.97 40.27 32.89
N PRO A 15 -24.78 40.48 33.47
CA PRO A 15 -23.61 41.04 32.77
C PRO A 15 -23.09 40.11 31.67
N PRO A 16 -22.36 40.66 30.67
CA PRO A 16 -21.78 39.86 29.60
C PRO A 16 -20.63 39.03 30.18
N HIS A 17 -20.78 37.70 30.12
CA HIS A 17 -19.70 36.78 30.46
C HIS A 17 -18.56 36.88 29.45
N GLU A 18 -17.36 36.91 30.00
CA GLU A 18 -16.07 36.93 29.35
C GLU A 18 -15.91 35.82 28.31
N ASP A 19 -15.13 36.19 27.30
CA ASP A 19 -14.65 35.41 26.18
C ASP A 19 -13.94 34.12 26.66
N ILE A 20 -14.68 33.01 26.73
CA ILE A 20 -14.09 31.68 26.83
C ILE A 20 -13.58 31.33 25.45
N THR A 21 -12.27 31.49 25.27
CA THR A 21 -11.46 30.85 24.25
C THR A 21 -11.99 29.43 23.98
N ARG A 22 -12.61 29.25 22.81
CA ARG A 22 -12.95 27.92 22.28
C ARG A 22 -11.65 27.17 22.05
N GLN A 23 -11.22 26.46 23.07
CA GLN A 23 -10.28 25.37 22.94
C GLN A 23 -10.96 24.32 22.06
N PRO A 24 -10.37 23.95 20.90
CA PRO A 24 -10.97 22.93 20.05
C PRO A 24 -11.07 21.64 20.86
N ALA A 25 -12.29 21.09 20.91
CA ALA A 25 -12.56 19.77 21.44
C ALA A 25 -11.58 18.80 20.76
N ALA A 26 -10.82 18.08 21.58
CA ALA A 26 -9.97 17.01 21.12
C ALA A 26 -10.84 16.05 20.29
N THR A 27 -10.50 15.94 19.02
CA THR A 27 -11.07 14.99 18.08
C THR A 27 -10.91 13.60 18.69
N ASP A 28 -12.04 12.96 18.96
CA ASP A 28 -12.11 11.52 19.25
C ASP A 28 -11.31 10.79 18.15
N PRO A 29 -10.22 10.07 18.47
CA PRO A 29 -9.53 9.30 17.46
C PRO A 29 -10.46 8.14 17.10
N LEU A 30 -11.11 8.24 15.94
CA LEU A 30 -11.74 7.11 15.29
C LEU A 30 -10.74 5.94 15.29
N LEU A 31 -11.04 4.94 16.11
CA LEU A 31 -10.36 3.66 16.24
C LEU A 31 -10.12 3.08 14.85
N ALA A 32 -8.90 3.22 14.35
CA ALA A 32 -8.42 2.40 13.27
C ALA A 32 -8.26 0.98 13.83
N PRO A 33 -8.75 -0.07 13.15
CA PRO A 33 -8.35 -1.43 13.49
C PRO A 33 -6.81 -1.51 13.44
N LEU A 34 -6.22 -2.39 14.26
CA LEU A 34 -4.82 -2.78 14.18
C LEU A 34 -4.56 -3.43 12.82
N SER A 35 -4.50 -2.62 11.77
CA SER A 35 -3.94 -3.03 10.49
C SER A 35 -2.45 -3.15 10.72
N LEU A 36 -1.92 -4.37 10.56
CA LEU A 36 -0.49 -4.52 10.38
C LEU A 36 -0.13 -3.81 9.07
N VAL A 37 0.50 -2.64 9.21
CA VAL A 37 1.25 -2.06 8.10
C VAL A 37 2.49 -2.92 7.96
N ALA A 38 2.54 -3.72 6.92
CA ALA A 38 3.65 -4.61 6.65
C ALA A 38 4.12 -4.40 5.22
N ASN A 39 5.44 -4.40 5.01
CA ASN A 39 6.04 -4.26 3.68
C ASN A 39 5.81 -5.50 2.80
N SER A 40 5.21 -6.56 3.35
CA SER A 40 4.82 -7.81 2.70
C SER A 40 3.78 -8.52 3.57
N ALA A 41 3.19 -9.63 3.09
CA ALA A 41 2.24 -10.40 3.88
C ALA A 41 2.86 -10.90 5.22
N PRO A 42 2.26 -10.61 6.38
CA PRO A 42 2.81 -11.05 7.65
C PRO A 42 2.85 -12.57 7.72
N SER A 43 3.98 -13.11 8.17
CA SER A 43 4.15 -14.56 8.32
C SER A 43 3.16 -15.13 9.34
N PRO A 44 2.76 -16.40 9.22
CA PRO A 44 1.89 -17.06 10.21
C PRO A 44 2.40 -16.95 11.65
N GLY A 45 3.72 -16.96 11.84
CA GLY A 45 4.35 -16.79 13.15
C GLY A 45 4.16 -15.39 13.75
N GLN A 46 4.29 -14.34 12.94
CA GLN A 46 4.08 -12.95 13.38
C GLN A 46 2.62 -12.70 13.77
N ILE A 47 1.67 -13.18 12.96
CA ILE A 47 0.23 -13.05 13.25
C ILE A 47 -0.10 -13.76 14.56
N LEU A 48 0.44 -14.97 14.74
CA LEU A 48 0.22 -15.73 15.96
C LEU A 48 0.83 -15.03 17.18
N SER A 49 2.05 -14.49 17.07
CA SER A 49 2.70 -13.73 18.13
C SER A 49 1.83 -12.54 18.55
N ASN A 50 1.41 -11.72 17.59
CA ASN A 50 0.57 -10.55 17.88
C ASN A 50 -0.73 -10.92 18.59
N MET A 51 -1.39 -11.99 18.13
CA MET A 51 -2.60 -12.49 18.79
C MET A 51 -2.32 -12.94 20.24
N LEU A 52 -1.22 -13.67 20.47
CA LEU A 52 -0.84 -14.13 21.80
C LEU A 52 -0.44 -12.96 22.70
N ASP A 53 0.23 -11.93 22.18
CA ASP A 53 0.61 -10.73 22.91
C ASP A 53 -0.63 -9.99 23.41
N ILE A 54 -1.68 -9.86 22.57
CA ILE A 54 -2.96 -9.29 23.00
C ILE A 54 -3.57 -10.11 24.15
N LEU A 55 -3.63 -11.44 24.01
CA LEU A 55 -4.17 -12.30 25.07
C LEU A 55 -3.32 -12.30 26.35
N HIS A 56 -2.01 -12.06 26.24
CA HIS A 56 -1.11 -12.01 27.38
C HIS A 56 -1.47 -10.88 28.36
N HIS A 57 -2.02 -9.78 27.85
CA HIS A 57 -2.51 -8.66 28.67
C HIS A 57 -3.67 -9.04 29.60
N TYR A 58 -4.34 -10.17 29.33
CA TYR A 58 -5.44 -10.69 30.14
C TYR A 58 -5.01 -11.78 31.12
N LEU A 59 -3.72 -12.13 31.19
CA LEU A 59 -3.23 -13.05 32.20
C LEU A 59 -3.35 -12.39 33.59
N PRO A 60 -4.11 -13.00 34.52
CA PRO A 60 -4.19 -12.47 35.88
C PRO A 60 -2.81 -12.51 36.54
N SER A 61 -2.52 -11.55 37.42
CA SER A 61 -1.30 -11.60 38.22
C SER A 61 -1.34 -12.81 39.18
N SER A 62 -0.20 -13.49 39.31
CA SER A 62 -0.02 -14.51 40.35
C SER A 62 0.58 -13.90 41.61
N GLY A 63 0.38 -14.58 42.75
CA GLY A 63 1.08 -14.26 43.98
C GLY A 63 2.60 -14.44 43.85
N PRO A 64 3.41 -13.79 44.70
CA PRO A 64 4.87 -13.76 44.58
C PRO A 64 5.57 -15.11 44.81
N SER A 65 4.86 -16.11 45.31
CA SER A 65 5.40 -17.43 45.69
C SER A 65 5.01 -18.56 44.73
N VAL A 66 4.31 -18.26 43.64
CA VAL A 66 3.88 -19.27 42.65
C VAL A 66 4.38 -18.91 41.24
N PRO A 67 4.49 -19.88 40.32
CA PRO A 67 4.94 -19.60 38.97
C PRO A 67 4.04 -18.60 38.25
N THR A 68 4.64 -17.82 37.35
CA THR A 68 3.89 -16.88 36.51
C THR A 68 2.91 -17.64 35.60
N PRO A 69 1.68 -17.15 35.44
CA PRO A 69 0.75 -17.67 34.46
C PRO A 69 1.32 -17.62 33.06
N SER A 70 0.96 -18.60 32.24
CA SER A 70 1.47 -18.70 30.88
C SER A 70 0.36 -18.99 29.87
N LEU A 71 0.64 -18.63 28.63
CA LEU A 71 -0.23 -18.84 27.48
C LEU A 71 0.53 -19.65 26.43
N SER A 72 -0.13 -20.66 25.87
CA SER A 72 0.43 -21.51 24.82
C SER A 72 -0.62 -21.86 23.77
N THR A 73 -0.18 -22.25 22.58
CA THR A 73 -1.06 -22.76 21.52
C THR A 73 -1.13 -24.28 21.56
N VAL A 74 -2.34 -24.81 21.45
CA VAL A 74 -2.59 -26.26 21.38
C VAL A 74 -2.77 -26.70 19.93
N SER A 75 -3.46 -25.87 19.13
CA SER A 75 -3.63 -26.10 17.69
C SER A 75 -3.82 -24.79 16.96
N VAL A 76 -3.36 -24.73 15.71
CA VAL A 76 -3.49 -23.56 14.83
C VAL A 76 -3.93 -24.03 13.46
N ARG A 77 -5.01 -23.46 12.94
CA ARG A 77 -5.46 -23.68 11.56
C ARG A 77 -5.75 -22.35 10.88
N GLN A 78 -5.07 -22.08 9.78
CA GLN A 78 -5.35 -20.90 8.95
C GLN A 78 -6.61 -21.13 8.10
N ARG A 79 -7.39 -20.06 7.92
CA ARG A 79 -8.59 -20.01 7.07
C ARG A 79 -8.59 -18.72 6.24
N PRO A 80 -9.10 -18.75 5.01
CA PRO A 80 -9.31 -17.54 4.23
C PRO A 80 -10.40 -16.66 4.86
N VAL A 81 -10.36 -15.36 4.55
CA VAL A 81 -11.42 -14.39 4.88
C VAL A 81 -12.51 -14.36 3.78
N GLY A 82 -13.74 -13.97 4.15
CA GLY A 82 -14.87 -13.77 3.20
C GLY A 82 -15.88 -14.92 3.11
N ILE A 83 -16.96 -14.70 2.35
CA ILE A 83 -17.94 -15.73 1.95
C ILE A 83 -17.73 -15.98 0.46
N GLY A 84 -17.32 -17.20 0.09
CA GLY A 84 -17.19 -17.59 -1.33
C GLY A 84 -16.15 -16.80 -2.13
N ASN A 85 -15.02 -16.42 -1.51
CA ASN A 85 -13.97 -15.56 -2.10
C ASN A 85 -14.38 -14.12 -2.41
N TRP A 86 -15.52 -13.65 -1.90
CA TRP A 86 -15.92 -12.25 -1.99
C TRP A 86 -15.93 -11.59 -0.61
N ARG A 87 -15.33 -10.41 -0.49
CA ARG A 87 -15.42 -9.55 0.71
C ARG A 87 -15.65 -8.09 0.29
N GLY A 88 -16.78 -7.55 0.75
CA GLY A 88 -17.16 -6.13 0.94
C GLY A 88 -16.70 -5.06 -0.06
N THR A 89 -17.65 -4.42 -0.73
CA THR A 89 -17.44 -3.16 -1.47
C THR A 89 -17.49 -1.96 -0.52
N GLU A 90 -16.39 -1.61 0.16
CA GLU A 90 -16.30 -0.29 0.82
C GLU A 90 -15.58 0.68 -0.12
N ARG A 91 -16.34 1.65 -0.63
CA ARG A 91 -15.85 2.66 -1.57
C ARG A 91 -15.39 3.88 -0.78
N ARG A 92 -14.08 4.04 -0.58
CA ARG A 92 -13.49 5.30 -0.12
C ARG A 92 -12.70 5.94 -1.25
N GLY A 93 -13.26 7.00 -1.83
CA GLY A 93 -12.57 7.86 -2.79
C GLY A 93 -12.32 7.23 -4.18
N SER A 94 -11.96 8.07 -5.14
CA SER A 94 -11.92 7.72 -6.56
C SER A 94 -10.55 7.24 -7.09
N LEU A 95 -9.58 6.90 -6.24
CA LEU A 95 -8.16 6.86 -6.66
C LEU A 95 -7.31 5.66 -6.20
N ALA A 96 -7.83 4.65 -5.51
CA ALA A 96 -7.12 3.38 -5.34
C ALA A 96 -8.08 2.25 -4.99
N GLU A 97 -7.97 1.09 -5.64
CA GLU A 97 -8.56 -0.13 -5.13
C GLU A 97 -7.69 -0.62 -3.97
N ILE A 98 -8.12 -0.35 -2.74
CA ILE A 98 -7.49 -0.98 -1.58
C ILE A 98 -7.85 -2.47 -1.66
N SER A 99 -6.90 -3.31 -2.02
CA SER A 99 -7.02 -4.74 -1.78
C SER A 99 -6.96 -4.96 -0.26
N LEU A 100 -8.11 -5.27 0.35
CA LEU A 100 -8.17 -5.60 1.77
C LEU A 100 -7.57 -7.01 1.95
N LYS A 101 -6.26 -7.08 2.21
CA LYS A 101 -5.55 -8.33 2.46
C LYS A 101 -5.69 -8.75 3.93
N GLY A 102 -5.86 -10.04 4.18
CA GLY A 102 -6.08 -10.57 5.53
C GLY A 102 -6.34 -12.06 5.58
N GLY A 103 -6.47 -12.59 6.79
CA GLY A 103 -6.72 -14.01 7.03
C GLY A 103 -7.43 -14.26 8.35
N ARG A 104 -7.80 -15.52 8.58
CA ARG A 104 -8.35 -15.99 9.85
C ARG A 104 -7.50 -17.10 10.42
N LEU A 105 -7.35 -17.12 11.74
CA LEU A 105 -6.79 -18.23 12.49
C LEU A 105 -7.88 -18.85 13.36
N ASP A 106 -8.13 -20.15 13.18
CA ASP A 106 -8.96 -20.97 14.06
C ASP A 106 -8.00 -21.74 14.99
N ILE A 107 -7.92 -21.29 16.24
CA ILE A 107 -6.87 -21.66 17.20
C ILE A 107 -7.50 -22.21 18.47
N VAL A 108 -6.82 -23.14 19.13
CA VAL A 108 -7.06 -23.43 20.55
C VAL A 108 -5.87 -22.93 21.35
N VAL A 109 -6.11 -21.97 22.24
CA VAL A 109 -5.12 -21.45 23.18
C VAL A 109 -5.34 -22.05 24.56
N ARG A 110 -4.25 -22.25 25.29
CA ARG A 110 -4.23 -22.80 26.64
C ARG A 110 -3.62 -21.81 27.60
N PHE A 111 -4.43 -21.38 28.55
CA PHE A 111 -3.98 -20.61 29.70
C PHE A 111 -3.61 -21.59 30.82
N GLN A 112 -2.43 -21.42 31.39
CA GLN A 112 -1.97 -22.14 32.55
C GLN A 112 -1.84 -21.17 33.72
N LEU A 113 -2.66 -21.39 34.73
CA LEU A 113 -2.86 -20.48 35.85
C LEU A 113 -2.40 -21.15 37.15
N TRP A 114 -1.84 -20.35 38.05
CA TRP A 114 -1.21 -20.84 39.29
C TRP A 114 -1.70 -20.07 40.51
N ALA A 115 -1.89 -20.78 41.62
CA ALA A 115 -2.27 -20.18 42.90
C ALA A 115 -1.71 -20.97 44.09
N ASP A 116 -1.70 -20.34 45.26
CA ASP A 116 -1.24 -20.93 46.52
C ASP A 116 -2.28 -21.82 47.20
N THR A 117 -3.57 -21.58 46.91
CA THR A 117 -4.70 -22.37 47.42
C THR A 117 -5.63 -22.80 46.30
N VAL A 118 -6.38 -23.88 46.53
CA VAL A 118 -7.40 -24.37 45.59
C VAL A 118 -8.47 -23.31 45.30
N SER A 119 -8.93 -22.57 46.32
CA SER A 119 -9.91 -21.50 46.16
C SER A 119 -9.35 -20.32 45.36
N SER A 120 -8.09 -19.97 45.57
CA SER A 120 -7.42 -18.93 44.77
C SER A 120 -7.28 -19.36 43.31
N ALA A 121 -7.02 -20.65 43.04
CA ALA A 121 -6.94 -21.17 41.67
C ALA A 121 -8.28 -21.08 40.93
N ASP A 122 -9.39 -21.35 41.60
CA ASP A 122 -10.74 -21.17 41.05
C ASP A 122 -11.08 -19.69 40.83
N ASN A 123 -10.68 -18.82 41.77
CA ASN A 123 -10.90 -17.38 41.65
C ASN A 123 -10.11 -16.78 40.48
N ILE A 124 -8.84 -17.19 40.27
CA ILE A 124 -8.02 -16.70 39.15
C ILE A 124 -8.61 -17.08 37.79
N VAL A 125 -9.18 -18.28 37.64
CA VAL A 125 -9.92 -18.65 36.42
C VAL A 125 -11.13 -17.74 36.22
N SER A 126 -11.86 -17.44 37.32
CA SER A 126 -13.03 -16.56 37.28
C SER A 126 -12.67 -15.13 36.89
N ILE A 127 -11.53 -14.62 37.39
CA ILE A 127 -10.97 -13.31 37.01
C ILE A 127 -10.65 -13.29 35.52
N LEU A 128 -9.87 -14.24 35.01
CA LEU A 128 -9.56 -14.34 33.58
C LEU A 128 -10.84 -14.36 32.73
N HIS A 129 -11.83 -15.17 33.13
CA HIS A 129 -13.09 -15.26 32.40
C HIS A 129 -13.85 -13.92 32.40
N ASN A 130 -13.94 -13.26 33.55
CA ASN A 130 -14.59 -11.96 33.68
C ASN A 130 -13.87 -10.87 32.89
N ASP A 131 -12.54 -10.87 32.87
CA ASP A 131 -11.76 -9.88 32.13
C ASP A 131 -11.94 -10.05 30.62
N LEU A 132 -11.92 -11.30 30.12
CA LEU A 132 -12.18 -11.60 28.71
C LEU A 132 -13.63 -11.24 28.31
N LEU A 133 -14.61 -11.49 29.18
CA LEU A 133 -16.01 -11.12 28.92
C LEU A 133 -16.22 -9.60 28.94
N THR A 134 -15.67 -8.93 29.95
CA THR A 134 -15.78 -7.47 30.13
C THR A 134 -15.15 -6.72 28.97
N ASN A 135 -14.01 -7.21 28.47
CA ASN A 135 -13.29 -6.62 27.34
C ASN A 135 -13.65 -7.25 25.99
N SER A 136 -14.74 -8.01 25.90
CA SER A 136 -15.16 -8.67 24.65
C SER A 136 -15.36 -7.69 23.48
N GLY A 137 -15.79 -6.46 23.77
CA GLY A 137 -15.87 -5.38 22.78
C GLY A 137 -14.50 -4.99 22.22
N GLN A 138 -13.51 -4.80 23.09
CA GLN A 138 -12.14 -4.47 22.69
C GLN A 138 -11.48 -5.64 21.96
N LEU A 139 -11.60 -6.86 22.48
CA LEU A 139 -11.13 -8.06 21.80
C LEU A 139 -11.72 -8.20 20.39
N ARG A 140 -12.99 -7.84 20.19
CA ARG A 140 -13.60 -7.84 18.85
C ARG A 140 -12.97 -6.80 17.93
N VAL A 141 -12.63 -5.62 18.44
CA VAL A 141 -11.89 -4.57 17.70
C VAL A 141 -10.48 -5.07 17.35
N ASP A 142 -9.84 -5.80 18.25
CA ASP A 142 -8.49 -6.36 18.08
C ASP A 142 -8.44 -7.58 17.12
N GLY A 143 -9.60 -8.07 16.67
CA GLY A 143 -9.72 -9.15 15.67
C GLY A 143 -10.29 -10.47 16.19
N PHE A 144 -10.66 -10.59 17.46
CA PHE A 144 -11.23 -11.81 18.03
C PHE A 144 -12.72 -11.93 17.69
N LEU A 145 -13.03 -12.67 16.62
CA LEU A 145 -14.40 -12.87 16.13
C LEU A 145 -15.19 -13.90 16.96
N ARG A 146 -14.48 -14.86 17.55
CA ARG A 146 -15.04 -15.86 18.46
C ARG A 146 -14.04 -16.16 19.55
N LEU A 147 -14.54 -16.24 20.77
CA LEU A 147 -13.82 -16.70 21.94
C LEU A 147 -14.77 -17.65 22.70
N GLU A 148 -14.43 -18.93 22.75
CA GLU A 148 -15.30 -19.96 23.31
C GLU A 148 -14.50 -20.81 24.30
N LEU A 149 -14.93 -20.84 25.56
CA LEU A 149 -14.36 -21.73 26.56
C LEU A 149 -14.64 -23.18 26.16
N THR A 150 -13.57 -23.96 25.97
CA THR A 150 -13.69 -25.38 25.55
C THR A 150 -13.59 -26.31 26.74
N ALA A 151 -12.62 -26.06 27.63
CA ALA A 151 -12.39 -26.90 28.79
C ALA A 151 -11.71 -26.12 29.91
N THR A 152 -12.00 -26.48 31.15
CA THR A 152 -11.23 -26.07 32.32
C THR A 152 -10.91 -27.31 33.13
N SER A 153 -9.64 -27.53 33.45
CA SER A 153 -9.22 -28.65 34.29
C SER A 153 -9.69 -28.45 35.74
N PRO A 154 -9.87 -29.53 36.52
CA PRO A 154 -9.86 -29.40 37.97
C PRO A 154 -8.53 -28.79 38.44
N ALA A 155 -8.54 -28.20 39.64
CA ALA A 155 -7.31 -27.73 40.28
C ALA A 155 -6.43 -28.92 40.64
N GLU A 156 -5.19 -28.90 40.17
CA GLU A 156 -4.20 -29.93 40.41
C GLU A 156 -3.13 -29.39 41.34
N PHE A 157 -2.88 -30.07 42.45
CA PHE A 157 -1.81 -29.71 43.36
C PHE A 157 -0.47 -30.23 42.85
N ILE A 158 0.48 -29.32 42.62
CA ILE A 158 1.85 -29.61 42.22
C ILE A 158 2.75 -29.44 43.44
N GLY A 159 3.03 -30.56 44.11
CA GLY A 159 3.93 -30.60 45.27
C GLY A 159 5.41 -30.42 44.92
N GLY A 160 6.28 -30.51 45.92
CA GLY A 160 7.73 -30.36 45.76
C GLY A 160 8.19 -28.90 45.87
N SER A 161 9.08 -28.46 44.97
CA SER A 161 9.66 -27.10 44.99
C SER A 161 8.70 -26.01 44.57
N ILE A 162 7.60 -26.34 43.87
CA ILE A 162 6.61 -25.38 43.37
C ILE A 162 5.50 -25.15 44.41
N ASN A 163 5.07 -26.20 45.12
CA ASN A 163 4.06 -26.18 46.18
C ASN A 163 2.85 -25.28 45.87
N ALA A 164 2.23 -25.47 44.71
CA ALA A 164 1.17 -24.62 44.19
C ALA A 164 0.06 -25.43 43.50
N TRP A 165 -1.10 -24.79 43.33
CA TRP A 165 -2.24 -25.31 42.60
C TRP A 165 -2.21 -24.79 41.16
N ARG A 166 -2.37 -25.69 40.20
CA ARG A 166 -2.45 -25.39 38.77
C ARG A 166 -3.87 -25.59 38.26
N LYS A 167 -4.34 -24.66 37.43
CA LYS A 167 -5.50 -24.88 36.55
C LYS A 167 -5.14 -24.58 35.10
N ILE A 168 -5.70 -25.38 34.21
CA ILE A 168 -5.57 -25.22 32.78
C ILE A 168 -6.94 -24.83 32.23
N THR A 169 -7.00 -23.80 31.40
CA THR A 169 -8.23 -23.42 30.71
C THR A 169 -7.96 -23.20 29.23
N ASP A 170 -8.74 -23.87 28.38
CA ASP A 170 -8.57 -23.90 26.94
C ASP A 170 -9.69 -23.10 26.27
N TYR A 171 -9.31 -22.17 25.40
CA TYR A 171 -10.24 -21.35 24.62
C TYR A 171 -10.07 -21.62 23.13
N LYS A 172 -11.18 -21.84 22.44
CA LYS A 172 -11.25 -21.87 20.99
C LYS A 172 -11.47 -20.46 20.47
N ILE A 173 -10.58 -20.01 19.60
CA ILE A 173 -10.50 -18.65 19.11
C ILE A 173 -10.63 -18.65 17.59
N LEU A 174 -11.48 -17.76 17.08
CA LEU A 174 -11.42 -17.35 15.68
C LEU A 174 -10.87 -15.93 15.64
N TYR A 175 -9.61 -15.78 15.26
CA TYR A 175 -8.92 -14.50 15.14
C TYR A 175 -8.89 -14.08 13.68
N GLU A 176 -9.23 -12.83 13.37
CA GLU A 176 -9.14 -12.24 12.04
C GLU A 176 -8.11 -11.12 12.07
N TYR A 177 -7.17 -11.16 11.13
CA TYR A 177 -6.16 -10.13 10.97
C TYR A 177 -6.28 -9.50 9.59
N HIS A 178 -6.01 -8.21 9.52
CA HIS A 178 -5.89 -7.46 8.28
C HIS A 178 -4.46 -6.96 8.17
N TYR A 179 -3.96 -6.91 6.94
CA TYR A 179 -2.70 -6.24 6.66
C TYR A 179 -2.86 -5.38 5.43
N HIS A 180 -2.17 -4.26 5.44
CA HIS A 180 -1.91 -3.49 4.24
C HIS A 180 -0.52 -3.87 3.78
N ASP A 181 -0.44 -4.25 2.52
CA ASP A 181 0.79 -4.56 1.86
C ASP A 181 1.10 -3.42 0.90
N LEU A 182 2.32 -2.89 1.00
CA LEU A 182 2.81 -1.83 0.14
C LEU A 182 3.29 -2.36 -1.22
N ASP A 183 3.30 -3.69 -1.44
CA ASP A 183 3.56 -4.33 -2.74
C ASP A 183 2.65 -3.80 -3.86
N GLY A 184 1.55 -3.14 -3.50
CA GLY A 184 0.71 -2.36 -4.40
C GLY A 184 1.32 -1.03 -4.86
N ALA A 185 2.57 -1.02 -5.35
CA ALA A 185 3.00 0.00 -6.32
C ALA A 185 2.19 -0.08 -7.64
N GLU A 186 1.20 -0.98 -7.73
CA GLU A 186 0.15 -0.94 -8.76
C GLU A 186 -0.64 0.39 -8.77
N SER A 187 -0.57 1.22 -7.71
CA SER A 187 -1.28 2.52 -7.66
C SER A 187 -0.58 3.70 -8.35
N ILE A 188 0.46 3.47 -9.17
CA ILE A 188 0.89 4.46 -10.17
C ILE A 188 0.72 3.88 -11.58
N ILE A 189 -0.44 3.32 -11.92
CA ILE A 189 -0.77 3.03 -13.32
C ILE A 189 -2.21 3.47 -13.67
N ALA A 190 -2.25 4.51 -14.50
CA ALA A 190 -3.39 5.13 -15.13
C ALA A 190 -3.95 4.29 -16.30
N ARG A 191 -4.86 3.36 -16.00
CA ARG A 191 -5.68 2.69 -17.03
C ARG A 191 -7.16 2.84 -16.71
N ILE A 192 -7.81 3.84 -17.32
CA ILE A 192 -9.26 4.02 -17.26
C ILE A 192 -9.85 3.78 -18.65
N PRO A 193 -10.46 2.61 -18.92
CA PRO A 193 -11.19 2.40 -20.16
C PRO A 193 -12.49 3.20 -20.12
N ILE A 194 -12.64 4.17 -21.03
CA ILE A 194 -13.83 5.04 -21.10
C ILE A 194 -14.91 4.47 -22.03
N HIS A 195 -14.54 3.55 -22.93
CA HIS A 195 -15.47 2.89 -23.83
C HIS A 195 -15.06 1.44 -24.10
N ARG A 196 -16.02 0.52 -24.02
CA ARG A 196 -15.85 -0.89 -24.37
C ARG A 196 -16.86 -1.21 -25.45
N ASP A 197 -16.39 -1.73 -26.58
CA ASP A 197 -17.28 -2.26 -27.62
C ASP A 197 -17.93 -3.56 -27.09
N PRO A 198 -19.26 -3.62 -26.95
CA PRO A 198 -19.93 -4.82 -26.49
C PRO A 198 -19.94 -5.96 -27.54
N GLU A 199 -19.66 -5.68 -28.81
CA GLU A 199 -19.72 -6.67 -29.89
C GLU A 199 -18.42 -7.47 -30.09
N GLN A 200 -17.29 -6.98 -29.58
CA GLN A 200 -16.00 -7.68 -29.64
C GLN A 200 -15.64 -8.34 -28.31
N ARG A 201 -16.35 -9.42 -27.94
CA ARG A 201 -15.95 -10.25 -26.78
C ARG A 201 -14.59 -10.89 -27.05
N ASP A 202 -13.69 -10.76 -26.07
CA ASP A 202 -12.39 -11.44 -25.99
C ASP A 202 -11.30 -11.02 -27.01
N SER A 203 -11.42 -9.82 -27.62
CA SER A 203 -10.34 -9.20 -28.42
C SER A 203 -9.62 -8.09 -27.64
N LEU A 204 -8.32 -7.90 -27.89
CA LEU A 204 -7.58 -6.67 -27.53
C LEU A 204 -8.17 -5.44 -28.25
N GLU A 205 -8.90 -5.68 -29.35
CA GLU A 205 -9.78 -4.82 -30.15
C GLU A 205 -10.81 -3.99 -29.34
N ARG A 206 -11.23 -4.55 -28.20
CA ARG A 206 -12.47 -4.19 -27.50
C ARG A 206 -12.45 -2.81 -26.83
N GLU A 207 -11.27 -2.27 -26.57
CA GLU A 207 -11.09 -1.00 -25.86
C GLU A 207 -10.91 0.15 -26.86
N THR A 208 -12.02 0.74 -27.31
CA THR A 208 -12.00 1.72 -28.41
C THR A 208 -11.60 3.15 -27.98
N THR A 209 -11.43 3.39 -26.68
CA THR A 209 -10.91 4.66 -26.14
C THR A 209 -10.15 4.41 -24.84
N LEU A 210 -8.82 4.41 -24.94
CA LEU A 210 -7.89 4.38 -23.81
C LEU A 210 -7.51 5.81 -23.42
N VAL A 211 -7.63 6.17 -22.15
CA VAL A 211 -6.77 7.22 -21.56
C VAL A 211 -5.52 6.49 -21.07
N THR A 212 -4.51 6.37 -21.93
CA THR A 212 -3.15 6.10 -21.46
C THR A 212 -2.60 7.41 -20.91
N ASP A 213 -2.26 7.46 -19.63
CA ASP A 213 -1.14 8.33 -19.28
C ASP A 213 0.07 7.80 -20.05
N LYS A 214 0.92 8.68 -20.57
CA LYS A 214 2.08 8.31 -21.40
C LYS A 214 3.21 7.82 -20.50
N LEU A 215 2.91 6.90 -19.60
CA LEU A 215 3.78 6.36 -18.55
C LEU A 215 3.92 4.84 -18.72
N ILE A 216 5.14 4.35 -18.55
CA ILE A 216 5.48 2.94 -18.52
C ILE A 216 6.36 2.64 -17.30
N ARG A 217 6.43 1.37 -16.92
CA ARG A 217 7.33 0.84 -15.90
C ARG A 217 8.22 -0.23 -16.52
N TRP A 218 9.51 -0.17 -16.23
CA TRP A 218 10.50 -1.19 -16.52
C TRP A 218 11.02 -1.78 -15.21
N ASP A 219 11.09 -3.11 -15.13
CA ASP A 219 11.60 -3.87 -13.99
C ASP A 219 12.02 -5.30 -14.40
N ASP A 220 12.27 -6.18 -13.43
CA ASP A 220 12.66 -7.58 -13.60
C ASP A 220 11.54 -8.52 -14.08
N LEU A 221 10.32 -8.00 -14.23
CA LEU A 221 9.19 -8.74 -14.80
C LEU A 221 8.93 -8.32 -16.25
N GLN A 222 9.00 -7.02 -16.55
CA GLN A 222 8.74 -6.49 -17.89
C GLN A 222 9.41 -5.14 -18.15
N ALA A 223 9.80 -4.91 -19.40
CA ALA A 223 10.34 -3.66 -19.91
C ALA A 223 9.68 -3.23 -21.25
N PRO A 224 8.36 -2.99 -21.29
CA PRO A 224 7.64 -2.62 -22.51
C PRO A 224 8.08 -1.26 -23.06
N SER A 225 8.08 -1.08 -24.37
CA SER A 225 8.44 0.22 -24.98
C SER A 225 7.44 1.34 -24.63
N LEU A 226 7.94 2.55 -24.39
CA LEU A 226 7.13 3.77 -24.32
C LEU A 226 6.85 4.25 -25.74
N ASP A 227 5.62 4.09 -26.19
CA ASP A 227 5.18 4.51 -27.52
C ASP A 227 4.23 5.71 -27.45
N ILE A 228 4.59 6.78 -28.15
CA ILE A 228 3.79 8.00 -28.25
C ILE A 228 3.53 8.26 -29.72
N SER A 229 2.28 8.15 -30.15
CA SER A 229 1.91 8.37 -31.55
C SER A 229 0.88 9.47 -31.69
N ALA A 230 1.01 10.26 -32.77
CA ALA A 230 -0.03 11.21 -33.13
C ALA A 230 -1.26 10.47 -33.70
N THR A 231 -2.43 11.07 -33.52
CA THR A 231 -3.66 10.60 -34.18
C THR A 231 -3.95 11.48 -35.38
N VAL A 232 -4.74 10.99 -36.33
CA VAL A 232 -5.08 11.71 -37.59
C VAL A 232 -5.60 13.15 -37.35
N LYS A 233 -6.12 13.46 -36.17
CA LYS A 233 -6.73 14.76 -35.85
C LYS A 233 -5.89 15.66 -34.96
N ASN A 234 -4.88 15.12 -34.26
CA ASN A 234 -4.13 15.88 -33.25
C ASN A 234 -2.62 15.70 -33.46
N LYS A 235 -1.98 16.83 -33.78
CA LYS A 235 -0.55 17.04 -33.62
C LYS A 235 -0.21 16.96 -32.13
N ILE A 236 0.88 16.25 -31.81
CA ILE A 236 1.36 16.09 -30.44
C ILE A 236 2.68 16.83 -30.30
N HIS A 237 2.74 17.70 -29.31
CA HIS A 237 3.99 18.31 -28.87
C HIS A 237 4.55 17.46 -27.73
N ILE A 238 5.82 17.08 -27.82
CA ILE A 238 6.54 16.35 -26.77
C ILE A 238 7.64 17.25 -26.26
N ASP A 239 7.44 17.81 -25.08
CA ASP A 239 8.33 18.77 -24.44
C ASP A 239 9.45 18.10 -23.65
N GLY A 240 9.40 16.77 -23.50
CA GLY A 240 10.43 16.02 -22.80
C GLY A 240 9.99 14.66 -22.29
N LEU A 241 10.85 14.06 -21.47
CA LEU A 241 10.62 12.86 -20.70
C LEU A 241 10.79 13.16 -19.21
N ALA A 242 10.07 12.43 -18.36
CA ALA A 242 10.29 12.39 -16.92
C ALA A 242 10.59 10.95 -16.52
N SER A 243 11.48 10.79 -15.54
CA SER A 243 11.84 9.50 -14.98
C SER A 243 11.71 9.50 -13.46
N LEU A 244 11.41 8.34 -12.91
CA LEU A 244 11.57 8.04 -11.51
C LEU A 244 12.23 6.66 -11.44
N ALA A 245 13.49 6.61 -10.99
CA ALA A 245 14.31 5.41 -11.15
C ALA A 245 14.97 4.99 -9.83
N HIS A 246 14.79 3.72 -9.46
CA HIS A 246 15.73 3.00 -8.63
C HIS A 246 16.70 2.25 -9.54
N HIS A 247 17.97 2.59 -9.46
CA HIS A 247 19.01 2.04 -10.32
C HIS A 247 20.24 1.66 -9.48
N PRO A 248 20.42 0.36 -9.16
CA PRO A 248 21.57 -0.13 -8.41
C PRO A 248 22.90 0.28 -9.06
N SER A 249 23.82 0.87 -8.31
CA SER A 249 25.08 1.39 -8.86
C SER A 249 26.00 0.32 -9.44
N SER A 250 25.83 -0.94 -9.04
CA SER A 250 26.57 -2.09 -9.56
C SER A 250 26.05 -2.62 -10.91
N TRP A 251 24.86 -2.20 -11.33
CA TRP A 251 24.20 -2.70 -12.54
C TRP A 251 23.99 -1.55 -13.54
N PRO A 252 24.75 -1.47 -14.63
CA PRO A 252 24.59 -0.39 -15.62
C PRO A 252 23.36 -0.55 -16.52
N GLY A 253 22.80 -1.77 -16.60
CA GLY A 253 21.76 -2.15 -17.55
C GLY A 253 22.24 -2.23 -19.01
N ASN A 254 21.40 -2.80 -19.87
CA ASN A 254 21.63 -2.86 -21.32
C ASN A 254 21.27 -1.54 -22.01
N SER A 255 21.53 -1.47 -23.31
CA SER A 255 21.34 -0.26 -24.10
C SER A 255 19.90 0.26 -24.05
N VAL A 256 19.70 1.56 -24.23
CA VAL A 256 18.36 2.16 -24.37
C VAL A 256 18.29 2.86 -25.71
N THR A 257 17.23 2.64 -26.47
CA THR A 257 17.01 3.32 -27.74
C THR A 257 15.91 4.36 -27.60
N VAL A 258 16.19 5.60 -28.01
CA VAL A 258 15.18 6.64 -28.21
C VAL A 258 15.08 6.88 -29.72
N ALA A 259 13.89 6.71 -30.28
CA ALA A 259 13.69 6.79 -31.72
C ALA A 259 12.45 7.60 -32.08
N ARG A 260 12.59 8.50 -33.06
CA ARG A 260 11.46 9.05 -33.81
C ARG A 260 11.31 8.23 -35.08
N LEU A 261 10.16 7.60 -35.23
CA LEU A 261 9.86 6.66 -36.28
C LEU A 261 8.67 7.15 -37.09
N GLN A 262 8.68 6.81 -38.38
CA GLN A 262 7.55 6.93 -39.27
C GLN A 262 7.21 5.50 -39.72
N ARG A 263 6.07 4.98 -39.28
CA ARG A 263 5.73 3.54 -39.41
C ARG A 263 5.67 3.01 -40.85
N ASN A 264 5.54 3.89 -41.84
CA ASN A 264 5.51 3.55 -43.26
C ASN A 264 6.89 3.56 -43.94
N ILE A 265 7.96 3.88 -43.21
CA ILE A 265 9.34 3.83 -43.72
C ILE A 265 9.96 2.47 -43.35
N SER A 266 10.49 1.77 -44.36
CA SER A 266 11.09 0.43 -44.19
C SER A 266 12.60 0.42 -44.12
N THR A 267 13.26 1.56 -44.39
CA THR A 267 14.71 1.71 -44.22
C THR A 267 15.05 1.84 -42.74
N PRO A 268 16.23 1.40 -42.28
CA PRO A 268 16.64 1.62 -40.89
C PRO A 268 16.64 3.11 -40.51
N PRO A 269 16.35 3.46 -39.24
CA PRO A 269 16.47 4.83 -38.77
C PRO A 269 17.89 5.36 -38.85
N THR A 270 18.03 6.65 -39.16
CA THR A 270 19.31 7.35 -39.11
C THR A 270 19.81 7.39 -37.67
N THR A 271 20.99 6.86 -37.40
CA THR A 271 21.54 6.80 -36.03
C THR A 271 22.44 8.00 -35.76
N TYR A 272 22.14 8.73 -34.68
CA TYR A 272 22.91 9.88 -34.20
C TYR A 272 23.76 9.49 -32.98
N SER A 273 24.93 10.14 -32.82
CA SER A 273 25.90 9.75 -31.78
C SER A 273 25.62 10.38 -30.43
N THR A 274 24.90 11.50 -30.40
CA THR A 274 24.58 12.23 -29.18
C THR A 274 23.12 12.67 -29.13
N LEU A 275 22.59 12.84 -27.92
CA LEU A 275 21.21 13.25 -27.72
C LEU A 275 20.95 14.64 -28.33
N ALA A 276 21.94 15.52 -28.25
CA ALA A 276 21.89 16.86 -28.86
C ALA A 276 21.79 16.79 -30.39
N GLU A 277 22.60 15.95 -31.04
CA GLU A 277 22.52 15.75 -32.50
C GLU A 277 21.19 15.15 -32.94
N PHE A 278 20.72 14.11 -32.23
CA PHE A 278 19.42 13.50 -32.46
C PHE A 278 18.31 14.54 -32.33
N HIS A 279 18.26 15.26 -31.21
CA HIS A 279 17.21 16.24 -30.91
C HIS A 279 17.22 17.39 -31.92
N ALA A 280 18.39 17.93 -32.26
CA ALA A 280 18.51 18.96 -33.30
C ALA A 280 18.08 18.45 -34.67
N ALA A 281 18.30 17.19 -35.01
CA ALA A 281 17.90 16.62 -36.29
C ALA A 281 16.40 16.41 -36.42
N VAL A 282 15.74 15.93 -35.36
CA VAL A 282 14.29 15.65 -35.38
C VAL A 282 13.43 16.89 -35.17
N THR A 283 13.99 17.98 -34.66
CA THR A 283 13.25 19.22 -34.39
C THR A 283 13.52 20.37 -35.38
N ARG A 284 14.28 20.14 -36.46
CA ARG A 284 14.53 21.17 -37.49
C ARG A 284 13.22 21.73 -38.05
N GLU A 285 13.18 23.04 -38.23
CA GLU A 285 12.03 23.72 -38.83
C GLU A 285 11.80 23.32 -40.29
N VAL A 286 12.90 23.09 -41.03
CA VAL A 286 12.87 22.66 -42.43
C VAL A 286 13.48 21.26 -42.55
N ASN A 287 12.72 20.33 -43.12
CA ASN A 287 13.11 18.92 -43.33
C ASN A 287 13.66 18.26 -42.06
N PRO A 288 12.87 18.17 -40.97
CA PRO A 288 13.26 17.38 -39.82
C PRO A 288 13.45 15.92 -40.20
N ASP A 289 14.38 15.25 -39.52
CA ASP A 289 14.51 13.80 -39.66
C ASP A 289 13.31 13.13 -38.99
N LEU A 290 12.48 12.46 -39.79
CA LEU A 290 11.27 11.77 -39.34
C LEU A 290 11.53 10.29 -39.01
N HIS A 291 12.75 9.80 -39.30
CA HIS A 291 13.13 8.40 -39.09
C HIS A 291 14.56 8.31 -38.55
N ALA A 292 14.68 8.67 -37.28
CA ALA A 292 15.94 8.85 -36.58
C ALA A 292 15.96 8.08 -35.26
N GLN A 293 17.14 7.74 -34.78
CA GLN A 293 17.34 7.14 -33.46
C GLN A 293 18.65 7.57 -32.81
N ILE A 294 18.71 7.39 -31.50
CA ILE A 294 19.93 7.36 -30.70
C ILE A 294 19.92 6.11 -29.83
N ILE A 295 21.09 5.51 -29.67
CA ILE A 295 21.30 4.34 -28.81
C ILE A 295 22.25 4.74 -27.70
N PHE A 296 21.76 4.72 -26.47
CA PHE A 296 22.58 4.83 -25.27
C PHE A 296 23.24 3.48 -25.00
N PRO A 297 24.54 3.42 -24.69
CA PRO A 297 25.24 2.16 -24.43
C PRO A 297 24.65 1.37 -23.25
N SER A 298 24.08 2.06 -22.26
CA SER A 298 23.47 1.47 -21.07
C SER A 298 22.26 2.27 -20.56
N LEU A 299 21.47 1.67 -19.67
CA LEU A 299 20.39 2.35 -18.96
C LEU A 299 20.93 3.47 -18.07
N ALA A 300 22.07 3.24 -17.42
CA ALA A 300 22.77 4.27 -16.66
C ALA A 300 23.11 5.50 -17.51
N ASP A 301 23.65 5.30 -18.71
CA ASP A 301 23.97 6.41 -19.63
C ASP A 301 22.72 7.18 -20.07
N PHE A 302 21.61 6.47 -20.26
CA PHE A 302 20.32 7.10 -20.56
C PHE A 302 19.80 7.93 -19.38
N LEU A 303 19.81 7.38 -18.16
CA LEU A 303 19.35 8.09 -16.96
C LEU A 303 20.22 9.30 -16.62
N LEU A 304 21.52 9.27 -16.94
CA LEU A 304 22.43 10.41 -16.79
C LEU A 304 22.08 11.60 -17.70
N THR A 305 21.23 11.43 -18.70
CA THR A 305 20.75 12.55 -19.54
C THR A 305 19.65 13.38 -18.87
N PHE A 306 19.08 12.90 -17.77
CA PHE A 306 18.02 13.59 -17.05
C PHE A 306 18.61 14.55 -16.01
N ASP A 307 18.12 15.78 -16.01
CA ASP A 307 18.36 16.71 -14.92
C ASP A 307 17.61 16.23 -13.67
N SER A 308 18.21 16.39 -12.50
CA SER A 308 17.53 16.09 -11.23
C SER A 308 16.27 16.95 -11.07
N ALA A 309 15.13 16.30 -10.81
CA ALA A 309 13.83 16.95 -10.67
C ALA A 309 13.37 17.05 -9.20
N GLY A 310 14.26 16.79 -8.25
CA GLY A 310 14.00 16.82 -6.82
C GLY A 310 14.96 15.95 -6.02
N ASP A 311 14.76 15.91 -4.72
CA ASP A 311 15.55 15.05 -3.82
C ASP A 311 15.17 13.57 -4.04
N ALA A 312 16.18 12.70 -3.91
CA ALA A 312 15.95 11.26 -3.86
C ALA A 312 15.15 10.87 -2.61
N PHE A 313 14.35 9.81 -2.71
CA PHE A 313 13.58 9.29 -1.58
C PHE A 313 13.56 7.76 -1.57
N GLY A 314 13.40 7.19 -0.36
CA GLY A 314 13.30 5.75 -0.17
C GLY A 314 11.88 5.24 -0.45
N LEU A 315 11.74 4.19 -1.26
CA LEU A 315 10.47 3.55 -1.57
C LEU A 315 10.70 2.09 -1.94
N GLY A 316 9.98 1.15 -1.31
CA GLY A 316 10.12 -0.28 -1.62
C GLY A 316 11.46 -0.87 -1.17
N ASP A 317 11.59 -2.19 -1.31
CA ASP A 317 12.77 -3.02 -0.99
C ASP A 317 12.72 -4.23 -1.94
N TRP A 318 12.98 -3.98 -3.23
CA TRP A 318 12.76 -4.90 -4.34
C TRP A 318 13.74 -6.08 -4.33
N ASP A 319 14.88 -5.95 -3.65
CA ASP A 319 15.85 -7.02 -3.43
C ASP A 319 15.71 -7.72 -2.08
N GLU A 320 14.69 -7.35 -1.29
CA GLU A 320 14.33 -7.93 0.01
C GLU A 320 15.48 -7.92 1.02
N ASN A 321 16.36 -6.92 0.95
CA ASN A 321 17.54 -6.84 1.80
C ASN A 321 17.28 -6.13 3.16
N GLY A 322 16.08 -5.61 3.38
CA GLY A 322 15.67 -4.89 4.58
C GLY A 322 15.99 -3.39 4.54
N THR A 323 16.47 -2.85 3.42
CA THR A 323 16.82 -1.44 3.19
C THR A 323 15.90 -0.86 2.13
N LEU A 324 15.42 0.36 2.34
CA LEU A 324 14.61 1.02 1.32
C LEU A 324 15.44 1.34 0.09
N ASP A 325 14.86 1.05 -1.07
CA ASP A 325 15.42 1.41 -2.36
C ASP A 325 15.33 2.90 -2.59
N THR A 326 16.44 3.49 -3.02
CA THR A 326 16.51 4.93 -3.32
C THR A 326 16.04 5.18 -4.74
N TYR A 327 15.01 6.01 -4.88
CA TYR A 327 14.47 6.48 -6.14
C TYR A 327 14.91 7.92 -6.43
N GLN A 328 15.43 8.14 -7.63
CA GLN A 328 15.83 9.45 -8.13
C GLN A 328 14.82 9.96 -9.17
N PRO A 329 14.15 11.10 -8.92
CA PRO A 329 13.35 11.77 -9.92
C PRO A 329 14.24 12.53 -10.92
N GLY A 330 13.89 12.45 -12.21
CA GLY A 330 14.61 13.10 -13.29
C GLY A 330 13.69 13.70 -14.35
N THR A 331 14.17 14.74 -15.03
CA THR A 331 13.50 15.33 -16.20
C THR A 331 14.49 15.56 -17.33
N LEU A 332 14.12 15.18 -18.55
CA LEU A 332 14.82 15.47 -19.78
C LEU A 332 13.93 16.39 -20.63
N LYS A 333 14.40 17.60 -20.93
CA LYS A 333 13.65 18.58 -21.74
C LYS A 333 13.99 18.49 -23.22
N PHE A 334 12.99 18.68 -24.07
CA PHE A 334 13.13 18.92 -25.49
C PHE A 334 12.76 20.36 -25.81
N ASP A 335 13.77 21.19 -26.07
CA ASP A 335 13.58 22.59 -26.47
C ASP A 335 14.40 22.89 -27.74
N PRO A 336 13.75 23.03 -28.92
CA PRO A 336 12.30 23.04 -29.13
C PRO A 336 11.63 21.65 -28.93
N PRO A 337 10.29 21.60 -28.73
CA PRO A 337 9.58 20.35 -28.53
C PRO A 337 9.60 19.47 -29.78
N LEU A 338 9.59 18.15 -29.58
CA LEU A 338 9.46 17.19 -30.67
C LEU A 338 7.99 17.14 -31.12
N ILE A 339 7.78 17.35 -32.42
CA ILE A 339 6.45 17.39 -33.02
C ILE A 339 6.16 16.07 -33.74
N LEU A 340 5.06 15.42 -33.38
CA LEU A 340 4.46 14.33 -34.15
C LEU A 340 3.22 14.86 -34.86
N ASP A 341 3.21 14.87 -36.20
CA ASP A 341 2.17 15.52 -37.00
C ASP A 341 1.41 14.50 -37.87
N GLY A 342 2.09 13.45 -38.30
CA GLY A 342 1.50 12.35 -39.06
C GLY A 342 0.94 11.22 -38.19
N SER A 343 -0.14 10.58 -38.65
CA SER A 343 -0.69 9.37 -38.02
C SER A 343 0.29 8.18 -37.95
N ASN A 344 1.32 8.21 -38.78
CA ASN A 344 2.40 7.22 -38.80
C ASN A 344 3.58 7.61 -37.89
N ASP A 345 3.58 8.82 -37.33
CA ASP A 345 4.67 9.32 -36.50
C ASP A 345 4.59 8.70 -35.10
N LEU A 346 5.75 8.30 -34.58
CA LEU A 346 5.91 7.61 -33.31
C LEU A 346 7.20 8.10 -32.65
N LEU A 347 7.14 8.53 -31.38
CA LEU A 347 8.30 8.52 -30.51
C LEU A 347 8.28 7.22 -29.71
N ARG A 348 9.38 6.47 -29.77
CA ARG A 348 9.58 5.22 -29.03
C ARG A 348 10.79 5.34 -28.11
N VAL A 349 10.64 4.92 -26.86
CA VAL A 349 11.75 4.65 -25.95
C VAL A 349 11.70 3.17 -25.59
N SER A 350 12.77 2.43 -25.85
CA SER A 350 12.79 0.97 -25.70
C SER A 350 14.05 0.46 -25.03
N TYR A 351 13.87 -0.54 -24.18
CA TYR A 351 14.90 -1.44 -23.68
C TYR A 351 14.94 -2.70 -24.57
N PRO A 352 16.12 -3.29 -24.85
CA PRO A 352 16.26 -4.39 -25.81
C PRO A 352 15.65 -5.70 -25.31
N ASP A 353 15.72 -5.94 -23.99
CA ASP A 353 15.22 -7.16 -23.38
C ASP A 353 13.77 -7.02 -22.92
N MET A 354 13.11 -8.15 -22.71
CA MET A 354 11.73 -8.16 -22.25
C MET A 354 11.58 -7.69 -20.80
N ALA A 355 12.65 -7.70 -20.01
CA ALA A 355 12.70 -7.31 -18.59
C ALA A 355 14.16 -7.02 -18.20
N PHE A 356 14.36 -6.41 -17.03
CA PHE A 356 15.69 -6.25 -16.43
C PHE A 356 16.20 -7.56 -15.82
N ASP A 357 17.51 -7.76 -15.83
CA ASP A 357 18.19 -8.84 -15.10
C ASP A 357 18.67 -8.38 -13.71
N SER A 358 18.08 -7.30 -13.19
CA SER A 358 18.33 -6.74 -11.87
C SER A 358 17.05 -6.25 -11.21
N LYS A 359 17.11 -5.96 -9.91
CA LYS A 359 16.02 -5.35 -9.14
C LYS A 359 15.83 -3.85 -9.35
N ALA A 360 16.44 -3.29 -10.41
CA ALA A 360 16.17 -1.92 -10.80
C ALA A 360 14.68 -1.73 -11.17
N VAL A 361 14.19 -0.51 -10.99
CA VAL A 361 12.84 -0.13 -11.38
C VAL A 361 12.89 1.26 -11.99
N VAL A 362 12.34 1.42 -13.18
CA VAL A 362 12.28 2.72 -13.87
C VAL A 362 10.86 3.00 -14.32
N TYR A 363 10.30 4.10 -13.84
CA TYR A 363 9.09 4.69 -14.40
C TYR A 363 9.51 5.76 -15.41
N LEU A 364 8.98 5.69 -16.63
CA LEU A 364 9.23 6.68 -17.67
C LEU A 364 7.91 7.27 -18.15
N ARG A 365 7.88 8.59 -18.28
CA ARG A 365 6.72 9.32 -18.78
C ARG A 365 7.12 10.34 -19.85
N ALA A 366 6.29 10.55 -20.85
CA ALA A 366 6.44 11.69 -21.76
C ALA A 366 5.61 12.90 -21.33
N SER A 367 6.23 14.07 -21.34
CA SER A 367 5.59 15.37 -21.16
C SER A 367 5.04 15.84 -22.49
N VAL A 368 3.72 15.99 -22.59
CA VAL A 368 3.02 16.27 -23.85
C VAL A 368 1.97 17.35 -23.70
N HIS A 369 1.79 18.12 -24.78
CA HIS A 369 0.76 19.17 -24.89
C HIS A 369 -0.08 19.01 -26.16
#